data_AF-A0A7S7PZ30-F1
#
_entry.id   AF-A0A7S7PZ30-F1
#
_cell.length_a   1.000
_cell.length_b   1.000
_cell.length_c   1.000
_cell.angle_alpha   90.00
_cell.angle_beta   90.00
_cell.angle_gamma   90.00
#
_symmetry.space_group_name_H-M   'P 1'
#
loop_
_entity.id
_entity.type
_entity.pdbx_description
1 polymer ?
#
loop_
_entity_poly.entity_id
_entity_poly.type
_entity_poly.pdbx_seq_one_letter_code
_entity_poly.pdbx_strand_id
1 'polypeptide(L)'
;MEGQARLECLQDLSRKIPPPGRRASDDGWLISETTSPVDYSPIVTATTSSVGGSDGAAMQLAIHCRKGRTEVVVAGPTVSRSANEYAVSFQLNAEPPMQLAAASPSFGSGVAVGGDVLQLLRSLPDDGHAIVRLSIRTGAVQEGQFLLSGFKNVRDKVGAACKWPHAVARPGR
;
A
#
# COMPACT_ATOMS: atom_id res chain seq x y z
N MET A 1 41.52 -23.77 -21.66
CA MET A 1 41.52 -22.30 -21.48
C MET A 1 40.11 -21.67 -21.58
N GLU A 2 39.02 -22.41 -21.82
CA GLU A 2 37.67 -21.81 -21.94
C GLU A 2 37.00 -21.48 -20.59
N GLY A 3 37.34 -22.19 -19.52
CA GLY A 3 36.73 -21.96 -18.20
C GLY A 3 37.07 -20.60 -17.58
N GLN A 4 38.29 -20.10 -17.81
CA GLN A 4 38.73 -18.80 -17.32
C GLN A 4 38.03 -17.65 -18.06
N ALA A 5 37.95 -17.71 -19.39
CA ALA A 5 37.25 -16.71 -20.18
C ALA A 5 35.74 -16.64 -19.84
N ARG A 6 35.12 -17.78 -19.52
CA ARG A 6 33.72 -17.84 -19.07
C ARG A 6 33.54 -17.20 -17.68
N LEU A 7 34.48 -17.40 -16.77
CA LEU A 7 34.46 -16.78 -15.44
C LEU A 7 34.62 -15.26 -15.52
N GLU A 8 35.50 -14.78 -16.39
CA GLU A 8 35.70 -13.34 -16.62
C GLU A 8 34.45 -12.69 -17.21
N CYS A 9 33.81 -13.34 -18.20
CA CYS A 9 32.55 -12.86 -18.77
C CYS A 9 31.43 -12.75 -17.72
N LEU A 10 31.32 -13.72 -16.81
CA LEU A 10 30.34 -13.69 -15.72
C LEU A 10 30.63 -12.56 -14.72
N GLN A 11 31.89 -12.30 -14.42
CA GLN A 11 32.30 -11.21 -13.53
C GLN A 11 32.06 -9.83 -14.16
N ASP A 12 32.34 -9.67 -15.45
CA ASP A 12 32.08 -8.44 -16.19
C ASP A 12 30.58 -8.15 -16.30
N LEU A 13 29.76 -9.19 -16.53
CA LEU A 13 28.31 -9.06 -16.50
C LEU A 13 27.82 -8.66 -15.10
N SER A 14 28.35 -9.27 -14.05
CA SER A 14 27.98 -8.94 -12.67
C SER A 14 28.36 -7.51 -12.26
N ARG A 15 29.46 -6.96 -12.81
CA ARG A 15 29.89 -5.57 -12.57
C ARG A 15 29.10 -4.55 -13.38
N LYS A 16 28.54 -4.96 -14.50
CA LYS A 16 27.68 -4.12 -15.36
C LYS A 16 26.24 -4.04 -14.89
N ILE A 17 25.81 -4.93 -14.00
CA ILE A 17 24.55 -4.77 -13.28
C ILE A 17 24.76 -3.56 -12.36
N PRO A 18 24.07 -2.42 -12.61
CA PRO A 18 24.12 -1.33 -11.66
C PRO A 18 23.68 -1.91 -10.32
N PRO A 19 24.32 -1.56 -9.18
CA PRO A 19 23.72 -1.87 -7.88
C PRO A 19 22.26 -1.42 -7.98
N PRO A 20 21.28 -2.22 -7.52
CA PRO A 20 19.87 -1.84 -7.64
C PRO A 20 19.80 -0.40 -7.18
N GLY A 21 19.61 0.51 -8.15
CA GLY A 21 19.75 1.93 -7.88
C GLY A 21 18.82 2.16 -6.72
N ARG A 22 19.32 2.77 -5.63
CA ARG A 22 18.50 3.02 -4.43
C ARG A 22 17.17 3.53 -4.94
N ARG A 23 16.17 2.65 -4.95
CA ARG A 23 14.79 3.06 -5.23
C ARG A 23 14.53 4.09 -4.16
N ALA A 24 13.73 5.11 -4.45
CA ALA A 24 13.27 6.06 -3.44
C ALA A 24 12.55 5.30 -2.32
N SER A 25 13.35 4.76 -1.40
CA SER A 25 13.05 3.75 -0.39
C SER A 25 13.70 4.22 0.91
N ASP A 26 13.82 5.53 1.09
CA ASP A 26 14.01 6.15 2.40
C ASP A 26 12.65 6.53 3.03
N ASP A 27 11.54 6.40 2.29
CA ASP A 27 10.21 6.84 2.72
C ASP A 27 9.33 5.70 3.31
N GLY A 28 9.79 4.44 3.30
CA GLY A 28 9.02 3.31 3.86
C GLY A 28 7.84 2.81 3.01
N TRP A 29 7.58 3.44 1.86
CA TRP A 29 6.60 2.99 0.86
C TRP A 29 7.28 2.48 -0.41
N LEU A 30 6.84 1.31 -0.87
CA LEU A 30 7.17 0.79 -2.19
C LEU A 30 6.10 1.22 -3.19
N ILE A 31 6.43 2.15 -4.10
CA ILE A 31 5.53 2.60 -5.17
C ILE A 31 5.94 1.92 -6.49
N SER A 32 4.97 1.28 -7.12
CA SER A 32 5.08 0.65 -8.45
C SER A 32 4.10 1.32 -9.39
N GLU A 33 4.62 1.96 -10.44
CA GLU A 33 3.84 2.59 -11.50
C GLU A 33 3.98 1.75 -12.77
N THR A 34 2.87 1.22 -13.26
CA THR A 34 2.80 0.37 -14.45
C THR A 34 1.63 0.81 -15.33
N THR A 35 1.52 0.21 -16.51
CA THR A 35 0.43 0.49 -17.44
C THR A 35 -0.25 -0.81 -17.81
N SER A 36 -1.57 -0.81 -17.80
CA SER A 36 -2.39 -1.95 -18.19
C SER A 36 -2.08 -2.35 -19.65
N PRO A 37 -1.75 -3.62 -19.94
CA PRO A 37 -1.45 -4.05 -21.30
C PRO A 37 -2.70 -4.14 -22.19
N VAL A 38 -3.92 -4.06 -21.61
CA VAL A 38 -5.18 -4.23 -22.34
C VAL A 38 -5.71 -2.89 -22.86
N ASP A 39 -5.67 -1.87 -22.02
CA ASP A 39 -6.31 -0.57 -22.28
C ASP A 39 -5.39 0.62 -22.06
N TYR A 40 -4.10 0.37 -21.82
CA TYR A 40 -3.07 1.39 -21.56
C TYR A 40 -3.41 2.36 -20.42
N SER A 41 -4.34 1.99 -19.54
CA SER A 41 -4.66 2.77 -18.35
C SER A 41 -3.53 2.68 -17.31
N PRO A 42 -3.24 3.77 -16.57
CA PRO A 42 -2.23 3.76 -15.52
C PRO A 42 -2.66 2.83 -14.38
N ILE A 43 -1.68 2.11 -13.82
CA ILE A 43 -1.83 1.27 -12.63
C ILE A 43 -0.76 1.70 -11.65
N VAL A 44 -1.18 2.12 -10.46
CA VAL A 44 -0.25 2.48 -9.38
C VAL A 44 -0.54 1.59 -8.17
N THR A 45 0.51 1.05 -7.57
CA THR A 45 0.42 0.32 -6.31
C THR A 45 1.45 0.89 -5.35
N ALA A 46 1.00 1.37 -4.20
CA ALA A 46 1.85 1.79 -3.10
C ALA A 46 1.65 0.82 -1.95
N THR A 47 2.73 0.22 -1.45
CA THR A 47 2.65 -0.76 -0.36
C THR A 47 3.63 -0.41 0.75
N THR A 48 3.20 -0.59 1.99
CA THR A 48 4.05 -0.52 3.18
C THR A 48 3.76 -1.72 4.09
N SER A 49 4.74 -2.10 4.89
CA SER A 49 4.65 -3.22 5.82
C SER A 49 4.52 -2.71 7.25
N SER A 50 3.80 -3.44 8.09
CA SER A 50 3.66 -3.09 9.50
C SER A 50 4.99 -3.21 10.24
N VAL A 51 5.28 -2.27 11.12
CA VAL A 51 6.40 -2.34 12.05
C VAL A 51 6.02 -3.26 13.20
N GLY A 52 6.71 -4.40 13.33
CA GLY A 52 6.59 -5.29 14.50
C GLY A 52 5.23 -5.98 14.67
N GLY A 53 5.03 -7.12 14.02
CA GLY A 53 3.99 -8.09 14.41
C GLY A 53 4.56 -9.04 15.47
N SER A 54 3.79 -9.32 16.53
CA SER A 54 4.11 -10.30 17.59
C SER A 54 4.64 -11.65 17.05
N ASP A 55 4.15 -12.04 15.86
CA ASP A 55 4.37 -13.38 15.30
C ASP A 55 5.37 -13.40 14.13
N GLY A 56 6.09 -12.28 13.88
CA GLY A 56 7.06 -12.16 12.78
C GLY A 56 6.47 -12.07 11.36
N ALA A 57 5.17 -12.30 11.21
CA ALA A 57 4.42 -12.11 9.97
C ALA A 57 3.93 -10.65 9.87
N ALA A 58 4.63 -9.82 9.09
CA ALA A 58 4.21 -8.44 8.87
C ALA A 58 2.91 -8.37 8.05
N MET A 59 1.96 -7.57 8.52
CA MET A 59 0.81 -7.15 7.71
C MET A 59 1.29 -6.15 6.66
N GLN A 60 0.56 -6.06 5.55
CA GLN A 60 0.80 -5.11 4.47
C GLN A 60 -0.41 -4.20 4.31
N LEU A 61 -0.14 -2.91 4.18
CA LEU A 61 -1.12 -1.91 3.76
C LEU A 61 -0.78 -1.53 2.32
N ALA A 62 -1.73 -1.75 1.42
CA ALA A 62 -1.59 -1.46 0.01
C ALA A 62 -2.66 -0.47 -0.46
N ILE A 63 -2.25 0.47 -1.29
CA ILE A 63 -3.10 1.45 -1.93
C ILE A 63 -2.95 1.26 -3.42
N HIS A 64 -4.08 1.00 -4.07
CA HIS A 64 -4.12 0.68 -5.47
C HIS A 64 -4.88 1.74 -6.24
N CYS A 65 -4.38 2.04 -7.43
CA CYS A 65 -5.12 2.70 -8.48
C CYS A 65 -5.18 1.79 -9.70
N ARG A 66 -6.38 1.43 -10.14
CA ARG A 66 -6.60 0.66 -11.36
C ARG A 66 -7.88 1.10 -12.05
N LYS A 67 -7.80 1.44 -13.35
CA LYS A 67 -8.96 1.94 -14.12
C LYS A 67 -9.68 3.13 -13.47
N GLY A 68 -8.93 4.02 -12.82
CA GLY A 68 -9.50 5.17 -12.09
C GLY A 68 -10.15 4.82 -10.74
N ARG A 69 -10.19 3.55 -10.35
CA ARG A 69 -10.66 3.11 -9.03
C ARG A 69 -9.50 3.09 -8.05
N THR A 70 -9.71 3.73 -6.90
CA THR A 70 -8.80 3.63 -5.75
C THR A 70 -9.33 2.62 -4.74
N GLU A 71 -8.45 1.76 -4.25
CA GLU A 71 -8.74 0.82 -3.18
C GLU A 71 -7.62 0.84 -2.14
N VAL A 72 -7.98 0.65 -0.87
CA VAL A 72 -7.03 0.45 0.23
C VAL A 72 -7.25 -0.94 0.77
N VAL A 73 -6.21 -1.75 0.79
CA VAL A 73 -6.28 -3.17 1.15
C VAL A 73 -5.27 -3.47 2.25
N VAL A 74 -5.72 -4.25 3.23
CA VAL A 74 -4.91 -4.75 4.32
C VAL A 74 -4.78 -6.26 4.13
N ALA A 75 -3.56 -6.74 3.97
CA ALA A 75 -3.26 -8.15 3.74
C ALA A 75 -2.22 -8.64 4.77
N GLY A 76 -2.11 -9.96 4.92
CA GLY A 76 -1.11 -10.56 5.77
C GLY A 76 -1.27 -12.08 5.82
N PRO A 77 -0.25 -12.83 6.27
CA PRO A 77 -0.31 -14.30 6.31
C PRO A 77 -1.44 -14.86 7.18
N THR A 78 -1.88 -14.09 8.17
CA THR A 78 -2.97 -14.44 9.10
C THR A 78 -4.35 -13.97 8.63
N VAL A 79 -4.42 -13.20 7.53
CA VAL A 79 -5.67 -12.70 6.94
C VAL A 79 -6.19 -13.73 5.93
N SER A 80 -6.89 -14.75 6.44
CA SER A 80 -7.31 -15.93 5.65
C SER A 80 -8.83 -16.08 5.49
N ARG A 81 -9.63 -15.29 6.23
CA ARG A 81 -11.10 -15.35 6.19
C ARG A 81 -11.66 -14.49 5.05
N SER A 82 -12.96 -14.62 4.78
CA SER A 82 -13.64 -13.71 3.87
C SER A 82 -13.60 -12.28 4.42
N ALA A 83 -13.41 -11.29 3.54
CA ALA A 83 -13.31 -9.88 3.94
C ALA A 83 -14.53 -9.41 4.75
N ASN A 84 -15.72 -9.95 4.46
CA ASN A 84 -16.97 -9.61 5.14
C ASN A 84 -17.06 -10.14 6.58
N GLU A 85 -16.16 -11.03 6.99
CA GLU A 85 -16.09 -11.53 8.37
C GLU A 85 -15.28 -10.61 9.30
N TYR A 86 -14.51 -9.68 8.72
CA TYR A 86 -13.69 -8.74 9.47
C TYR A 86 -14.44 -7.43 9.75
N ALA A 87 -14.19 -6.88 10.93
CA ALA A 87 -14.38 -5.46 11.22
C ALA A 87 -13.02 -4.77 11.14
N VAL A 88 -12.97 -3.60 10.49
CA VAL A 88 -11.74 -2.82 10.31
C VAL A 88 -11.79 -1.62 11.24
N SER A 89 -10.84 -1.54 12.17
CA SER A 89 -10.60 -0.34 12.95
C SER A 89 -9.33 0.33 12.45
N PHE A 90 -9.38 1.63 12.23
CA PHE A 90 -8.26 2.44 11.79
C PHE A 90 -7.99 3.53 12.82
N GLN A 91 -6.72 3.77 13.15
CA GLN A 91 -6.35 4.77 14.13
C GLN A 91 -5.18 5.58 13.58
N LEU A 92 -5.31 6.90 13.58
CA LEU A 92 -4.23 7.82 13.18
C LEU A 92 -3.48 8.30 14.41
N ASN A 93 -2.18 8.04 14.46
CA ASN A 93 -1.33 8.45 15.59
C ASN A 93 -1.99 8.09 16.94
N ALA A 94 -2.24 9.07 17.80
CA ALA A 94 -2.91 8.92 19.10
C ALA A 94 -4.40 9.32 19.09
N GLU A 95 -5.01 9.47 17.91
CA GLU A 95 -6.44 9.79 17.80
C GLU A 95 -7.32 8.60 18.21
N PRO A 96 -8.61 8.82 18.50
CA PRO A 96 -9.55 7.72 18.72
C PRO A 96 -9.66 6.81 17.48
N PRO A 97 -9.70 5.47 17.65
CA PRO A 97 -9.91 4.56 16.53
C PRO A 97 -11.28 4.78 15.87
N MET A 98 -11.27 4.91 14.54
CA MET A 98 -12.47 4.96 13.71
C MET A 98 -12.80 3.60 13.12
N GLN A 99 -14.08 3.23 13.12
CA GLN A 99 -14.55 2.02 12.46
C GLN A 99 -14.75 2.30 10.97
N LEU A 100 -14.21 1.42 10.14
CA LEU A 100 -14.34 1.46 8.69
C LEU A 100 -15.14 0.25 8.23
N ALA A 101 -15.89 0.41 7.14
CA ALA A 101 -16.53 -0.73 6.51
C ALA A 101 -15.46 -1.69 5.97
N ALA A 102 -15.68 -2.99 6.13
CA ALA A 102 -14.89 -4.00 5.44
C ALA A 102 -15.53 -4.33 4.09
N ALA A 103 -14.72 -4.57 3.08
CA ALA A 103 -15.16 -4.98 1.75
C ALA A 103 -14.18 -5.99 1.15
N SER A 104 -14.66 -6.80 0.20
CA SER A 104 -13.78 -7.62 -0.62
C SER A 104 -12.98 -6.74 -1.60
N PRO A 105 -11.66 -6.90 -1.70
CA PRO A 105 -10.87 -6.17 -2.69
C PRO A 105 -11.27 -6.58 -4.12
N SER A 106 -11.20 -5.64 -5.08
CA SER A 106 -11.51 -5.98 -6.47
C SER A 106 -10.46 -6.87 -7.16
N PHE A 107 -9.29 -7.01 -6.54
CA PHE A 107 -8.23 -7.93 -6.95
C PHE A 107 -7.31 -8.29 -5.78
N GLY A 108 -6.60 -9.41 -5.90
CA GLY A 108 -5.71 -9.89 -4.85
C GLY A 108 -6.46 -10.48 -3.66
N SER A 109 -5.74 -10.61 -2.53
CA SER A 109 -6.26 -11.14 -1.26
C SER A 109 -6.16 -10.08 -0.17
N GLY A 110 -6.88 -10.31 0.94
CA GLY A 110 -6.93 -9.42 2.09
C GLY A 110 -8.31 -8.78 2.28
N VAL A 111 -8.35 -7.72 3.07
CA VAL A 111 -9.56 -6.96 3.41
C VAL A 111 -9.43 -5.56 2.85
N ALA A 112 -10.36 -5.16 1.98
CA ALA A 112 -10.43 -3.78 1.52
C ALA A 112 -11.18 -2.91 2.54
N VAL A 113 -10.74 -1.67 2.66
CA VAL A 113 -11.49 -0.61 3.33
C VAL A 113 -12.63 -0.17 2.40
N GLY A 114 -13.86 -0.29 2.89
CA GLY A 114 -15.06 0.23 2.23
C GLY A 114 -15.41 1.65 2.68
N GLY A 115 -16.42 2.23 2.03
CA GLY A 115 -16.87 3.62 2.29
C GLY A 115 -16.15 4.64 1.42
N ASP A 116 -16.00 5.87 1.91
CA ASP A 116 -15.28 6.94 1.20
C ASP A 116 -13.76 6.83 1.43
N VAL A 117 -13.15 5.96 0.63
CA VAL A 117 -11.71 5.71 0.65
C VAL A 117 -10.91 6.96 0.27
N LEU A 118 -11.44 7.82 -0.61
CA LEU A 118 -10.73 9.04 -1.04
C LEU A 118 -10.66 10.05 0.10
N GLN A 119 -11.75 10.21 0.86
CA GLN A 119 -11.76 11.06 2.04
C GLN A 119 -10.74 10.56 3.08
N LEU A 120 -10.72 9.24 3.34
CA LEU A 120 -9.74 8.64 4.26
C LEU A 120 -8.30 8.93 3.82
N LEU A 121 -7.96 8.67 2.55
CA LEU A 121 -6.60 8.89 2.04
C LEU A 121 -6.18 10.37 2.04
N ARG A 122 -7.13 11.29 1.94
CA ARG A 122 -6.87 12.73 2.04
C ARG A 122 -6.68 13.20 3.47
N SER A 123 -7.31 12.55 4.45
CA SER A 123 -7.18 12.90 5.86
C SER A 123 -5.91 12.34 6.49
N LEU A 124 -5.27 11.32 5.89
CA LEU A 124 -4.01 10.80 6.41
C LEU A 124 -2.93 11.90 6.40
N PRO A 125 -2.13 12.06 7.46
CA PRO A 125 -1.00 12.98 7.48
C PRO A 125 0.12 12.55 6.52
N ASP A 126 1.05 13.47 6.25
CA ASP A 126 2.21 13.20 5.37
C ASP A 126 3.33 12.41 6.08
N ASP A 127 3.26 12.31 7.41
CA ASP A 127 4.15 11.59 8.31
C ASP A 127 3.39 11.01 9.53
N GLY A 128 4.09 10.32 10.43
CA GLY A 128 3.49 9.67 11.61
C GLY A 128 3.18 8.19 11.37
N HIS A 129 2.10 7.68 11.95
CA HIS A 129 1.71 6.28 11.81
C HIS A 129 0.20 6.06 11.81
N ALA A 130 -0.22 4.96 11.21
CA ALA A 130 -1.56 4.43 11.29
C ALA A 130 -1.55 3.05 11.93
N ILE A 131 -2.48 2.77 12.85
CA ILE A 131 -2.71 1.44 13.38
C ILE A 131 -3.97 0.90 12.73
N VAL A 132 -3.87 -0.28 12.13
CA VAL A 132 -5.02 -0.99 11.56
C VAL A 132 -5.23 -2.26 12.35
N ARG A 133 -6.46 -2.45 12.83
CA ARG A 133 -6.90 -3.67 13.50
C ARG A 133 -7.97 -4.36 12.68
N LEU A 134 -7.76 -5.64 12.42
CA LEU A 134 -8.75 -6.53 11.84
C LEU A 134 -9.25 -7.46 12.94
N SER A 135 -10.52 -7.37 13.29
CA SER A 135 -11.16 -8.25 14.26
C SER A 135 -12.23 -9.09 13.59
N ILE A 136 -12.41 -10.32 14.05
CA ILE A 136 -13.52 -11.19 13.67
C ILE A 136 -14.39 -11.44 14.90
N ARG A 137 -15.65 -11.86 14.71
CA ARG A 137 -16.60 -12.10 15.81
C ARG A 137 -16.03 -13.02 16.90
N THR A 138 -15.26 -14.01 16.49
CA THR A 138 -14.61 -14.98 17.39
C THR A 138 -13.22 -15.30 16.86
N GLY A 139 -12.17 -14.80 17.51
CA GLY A 139 -10.79 -15.12 17.17
C GLY A 139 -9.80 -14.03 17.53
N ALA A 140 -8.53 -14.23 17.13
CA ALA A 140 -7.45 -13.30 17.41
C ALA A 140 -7.56 -12.04 16.55
N VAL A 141 -7.43 -10.87 17.19
CA VAL A 141 -7.30 -9.59 16.50
C VAL A 141 -5.95 -9.52 15.82
N GLN A 142 -5.95 -9.16 14.54
CA GLN A 142 -4.72 -8.87 13.80
C GLN A 142 -4.49 -7.37 13.85
N GLU A 143 -3.29 -6.94 14.22
CA GLU A 143 -2.93 -5.54 14.32
C GLU A 143 -1.64 -5.27 13.56
N GLY A 144 -1.62 -4.18 12.80
CA GLY A 144 -0.42 -3.67 12.15
C GLY A 144 -0.30 -2.16 12.36
N GLN A 145 0.86 -1.72 12.82
CA GLN A 145 1.25 -0.32 12.82
C GLN A 145 2.05 0.00 11.56
N PHE A 146 1.59 0.95 10.74
CA PHE A 146 2.21 1.33 9.48
C PHE A 146 2.76 2.75 9.58
N LEU A 147 4.00 2.95 9.13
CA LEU A 147 4.60 4.29 9.05
C LEU A 147 4.02 5.05 7.86
N LEU A 148 3.68 6.31 8.09
CA LEU A 148 3.15 7.22 7.06
C LEU A 148 4.22 8.17 6.52
N SER A 149 5.50 8.00 6.88
CA SER A 149 6.60 8.75 6.26
C SER A 149 6.49 8.71 4.73
N GLY A 150 6.66 9.86 4.07
CA GLY A 150 6.58 9.94 2.60
C GLY A 150 5.21 9.67 2.00
N PHE A 151 4.14 9.61 2.81
CA PHE A 151 2.79 9.36 2.33
C PHE A 151 2.28 10.44 1.36
N LYS A 152 2.80 11.67 1.45
CA LYS A 152 2.53 12.71 0.45
C LYS A 152 2.80 12.24 -0.98
N ASN A 153 3.93 11.59 -1.22
CA ASN A 153 4.32 11.10 -2.54
C ASN A 153 3.34 10.01 -3.02
N VAL A 154 2.91 9.12 -2.11
CA VAL A 154 1.88 8.12 -2.40
C VAL A 154 0.57 8.79 -2.81
N ARG A 155 0.11 9.78 -2.03
CA ARG A 155 -1.14 10.52 -2.29
C ARG A 155 -1.09 11.20 -3.66
N ASP A 156 0.03 11.86 -3.99
CA ASP A 156 0.22 12.56 -5.25
C ASP A 156 0.23 11.59 -6.45
N LYS A 157 0.98 10.47 -6.36
CA LYS A 157 1.10 9.47 -7.43
C LYS A 157 -0.20 8.72 -7.70
N VAL A 158 -0.85 8.22 -6.64
CA VAL A 158 -2.14 7.52 -6.74
C VAL A 158 -3.21 8.47 -7.22
N GLY A 159 -3.27 9.69 -6.67
CA GLY A 159 -4.26 10.69 -7.04
C GLY A 159 -4.16 11.13 -8.50
N ALA A 160 -2.94 11.32 -9.02
CA ALA A 160 -2.72 11.62 -10.43
C ALA A 160 -3.17 10.46 -11.34
N ALA A 161 -2.77 9.23 -11.04
CA ALA A 161 -3.13 8.05 -11.84
C ALA A 161 -4.64 7.77 -11.85
N CYS A 162 -5.30 7.96 -10.70
CA CYS A 162 -6.73 7.74 -10.55
C CYS A 162 -7.59 8.97 -10.81
N LYS A 163 -6.97 10.08 -11.24
CA LYS A 163 -7.65 11.34 -11.57
C LYS A 163 -8.57 11.81 -10.44
N TRP A 164 -8.06 11.79 -9.21
CA TRP A 164 -8.84 12.25 -8.06
C TRP A 164 -9.31 13.69 -8.26
N PRO A 165 -10.58 14.01 -7.95
CA PRO A 165 -11.09 15.36 -8.14
C PRO A 165 -10.35 16.34 -7.23
N HIS A 166 -9.69 17.34 -7.78
CA HIS A 166 -9.10 18.39 -6.95
C HIS A 166 -10.21 19.07 -6.12
N ALA A 167 -9.89 19.46 -4.89
CA ALA A 167 -10.81 20.28 -4.10
C ALA A 167 -11.05 21.58 -4.86
N VAL A 168 -12.18 21.69 -5.54
CA VAL A 168 -12.57 22.94 -6.21
C VAL A 168 -12.88 23.92 -5.09
N ALA A 169 -11.99 24.89 -4.87
CA ALA A 169 -12.29 26.04 -4.04
C ALA A 169 -13.49 26.75 -4.69
N ARG A 170 -14.68 26.60 -4.10
CA ARG A 170 -15.84 27.41 -4.49
C ARG A 170 -15.59 28.82 -3.92
N PRO A 171 -15.44 29.86 -4.74
CA PRO A 171 -15.45 31.22 -4.23
C PRO A 171 -16.80 31.46 -3.58
N GLY A 172 -16.81 31.96 -2.35
CA GLY A 172 -18.02 32.25 -1.59
C GLY A 172 -18.97 33.14 -2.39
N ARG A 173 -20.25 32.77 -2.39
CA ARG A 173 -21.35 33.63 -2.83
C ARG A 173 -21.80 34.47 -1.65
#